data_AF-A0A2P2L3Z9-F1
#
_entry.id   AF-A0A2P2L3Z9-F1
#
_cell.length_a   1.000
_cell.length_b   1.000
_cell.length_c   1.000
_cell.angle_alpha   90.00
_cell.angle_beta   90.00
_cell.angle_gamma   90.00
#
_symmetry.space_group_name_H-M   'P 1'
#
loop_
_entity.id
_entity.type
_entity.pdbx_description
1 polymer ?
#
loop_
_entity_poly.entity_id
_entity_poly.type
_entity_poly.pdbx_seq_one_letter_code
_entity_poly.pdbx_strand_id
1 'polypeptide(L)'
;MLGAKKGVSLKTNGSGLEAHPVPAGTQRTGLYMAKKDKVEDNDENVLIKKNVSVEEIDNRCAKGGRTTNGEVNSCVSSTSSSRVEHTQTYHIAGRQELKASVQELASRAASCAMAEAARSIKPPKSAYEFELSWRGFSDDCALQARLLKVTSPSALPQILKNALSAPMLMDIIKCIATFFVEDMDLAIEYLINLTKVPRFNMLIMCLSSMQRADLAKLWDDVFCSEATAIKYAEILDSLRPKYLPK
;
A
#
# COMPACT_ATOMS: atom_id res chain seq x y z
N MET A 1 40.68 37.07 53.72
CA MET A 1 40.34 38.51 53.92
C MET A 1 39.26 38.86 52.90
N LEU A 2 37.99 38.81 53.30
CA LEU A 2 37.16 39.91 53.81
C LEU A 2 36.82 40.98 52.75
N GLY A 3 35.52 41.13 52.45
CA GLY A 3 34.98 42.38 51.91
C GLY A 3 33.73 42.27 51.02
N ALA A 4 32.59 41.91 51.59
CA ALA A 4 31.26 42.09 50.96
C ALA A 4 30.68 43.49 51.26
N LYS A 5 29.81 44.03 50.37
CA LYS A 5 28.59 44.84 50.67
C LYS A 5 27.92 45.33 49.35
N LYS A 6 26.66 44.95 49.09
CA LYS A 6 25.38 45.72 49.23
C LYS A 6 25.35 46.99 48.36
N GLY A 7 24.41 47.26 47.46
CA GLY A 7 22.98 46.93 47.38
C GLY A 7 22.14 48.13 47.87
N VAL A 8 21.51 48.89 46.96
CA VAL A 8 20.39 49.82 47.24
C VAL A 8 19.48 49.93 46.01
N SER A 9 18.18 49.79 46.29
CA SER A 9 17.02 50.01 45.43
C SER A 9 16.42 51.38 45.75
N LEU A 10 15.82 52.06 44.76
CA LEU A 10 14.79 53.07 45.02
C LEU A 10 13.63 52.91 44.03
N LYS A 11 12.42 52.76 44.60
CA LYS A 11 11.10 52.89 43.97
C LYS A 11 10.64 54.34 44.09
N THR A 12 9.82 54.82 43.15
CA THR A 12 8.63 55.68 43.38
C THR A 12 7.67 55.57 42.17
N ASN A 13 6.44 55.05 42.34
CA ASN A 13 5.12 55.74 42.48
C ASN A 13 4.60 56.32 41.14
N GLY A 14 3.34 56.19 40.67
CA GLY A 14 2.10 55.56 41.13
C GLY A 14 0.90 56.04 40.27
N SER A 15 -0.15 55.19 40.21
CA SER A 15 -1.60 55.48 40.13
C SER A 15 -2.32 56.12 38.92
N GLY A 16 -3.46 55.51 38.55
CA GLY A 16 -4.61 56.04 37.76
C GLY A 16 -5.12 55.04 36.72
N LEU A 17 -6.03 54.08 37.00
CA LEU A 17 -7.51 54.16 37.04
C LEU A 17 -8.16 55.00 35.92
N GLU A 18 -8.77 54.35 34.93
CA GLU A 18 -10.09 54.62 34.30
C GLU A 18 -10.26 53.73 33.05
N ALA A 19 -11.21 52.79 33.05
CA ALA A 19 -12.62 52.93 32.63
C ALA A 19 -12.80 52.75 31.10
N HIS A 20 -13.47 51.65 30.75
CA HIS A 20 -13.99 51.35 29.41
C HIS A 20 -15.08 52.35 29.01
N PRO A 21 -15.18 52.70 27.71
CA PRO A 21 -16.45 53.10 27.12
C PRO A 21 -16.96 52.03 26.15
N VAL A 22 -18.17 51.54 26.46
CA VAL A 22 -19.12 50.99 25.48
C VAL A 22 -19.78 52.18 24.76
N PRO A 23 -20.08 52.07 23.47
CA PRO A 23 -21.20 52.80 22.88
C PRO A 23 -22.27 51.84 22.34
N ALA A 24 -23.49 52.07 22.80
CA ALA A 24 -24.71 51.46 22.29
C ALA A 24 -25.37 52.38 21.24
N GLY A 25 -25.94 51.75 20.20
CA GLY A 25 -27.23 52.13 19.64
C GLY A 25 -27.24 53.06 18.42
N THR A 26 -27.80 52.56 17.30
CA THR A 26 -29.09 53.03 16.74
C THR A 26 -29.36 52.38 15.35
N GLN A 27 -30.42 51.55 15.29
CA GLN A 27 -31.51 51.47 14.27
C GLN A 27 -31.13 51.33 12.76
N ARG A 28 -31.82 50.62 11.85
CA ARG A 28 -33.13 49.96 11.74
C ARG A 28 -33.22 49.41 10.29
N THR A 29 -34.24 48.57 10.05
CA THR A 29 -34.74 48.06 8.73
C THR A 29 -34.15 46.70 8.38
N GLY A 30 -34.86 45.57 8.37
CA GLY A 30 -36.30 45.31 8.33
C GLY A 30 -36.65 44.65 7.00
N LEU A 31 -36.73 43.31 6.97
CA LEU A 31 -37.81 42.61 6.26
C LEU A 31 -37.83 41.12 6.64
N TYR A 32 -38.92 40.74 7.28
CA TYR A 32 -39.38 39.38 7.48
C TYR A 32 -40.24 39.03 6.27
N MET A 33 -40.08 37.84 5.70
CA MET A 33 -41.20 37.08 5.16
C MET A 33 -40.96 35.60 5.40
N ALA A 34 -41.85 35.03 6.22
CA ALA A 34 -42.07 33.61 6.35
C ALA A 34 -43.16 33.16 5.36
N LYS A 35 -42.94 32.04 4.68
CA LYS A 35 -43.93 31.04 4.20
C LYS A 35 -43.14 29.72 4.17
N LYS A 36 -43.39 28.68 4.97
CA LYS A 36 -44.59 27.88 5.26
C LYS A 36 -45.20 27.24 4.02
N ASP A 37 -44.92 25.95 3.84
CA ASP A 37 -45.86 24.81 3.69
C ASP A 37 -45.06 23.62 3.11
N LYS A 38 -44.97 22.45 3.76
CA LYS A 38 -45.97 21.42 4.06
C LYS A 38 -45.90 20.29 3.00
N VAL A 39 -45.37 19.16 3.46
CA VAL A 39 -45.75 17.76 3.19
C VAL A 39 -46.01 17.35 1.73
N GLU A 40 -45.20 16.43 1.23
CA GLU A 40 -45.76 15.23 0.60
C GLU A 40 -44.87 14.01 0.86
N ASP A 41 -45.50 13.07 1.56
CA ASP A 41 -45.14 11.68 1.74
C ASP A 41 -45.51 10.94 0.45
N ASN A 42 -44.67 10.02 -0.01
CA ASN A 42 -45.08 8.98 -0.95
C ASN A 42 -44.22 7.73 -0.74
N ASP A 43 -44.77 6.91 0.12
CA ASP A 43 -44.65 5.46 0.22
C ASP A 43 -45.03 4.81 -1.12
N GLU A 44 -44.18 3.95 -1.69
CA GLU A 44 -44.61 2.67 -2.32
C GLU A 44 -43.41 1.77 -2.69
N ASN A 45 -43.08 0.90 -1.74
CA ASN A 45 -42.96 -0.56 -1.89
C ASN A 45 -42.76 -1.16 -3.30
N VAL A 46 -41.56 -1.70 -3.59
CA VAL A 46 -41.44 -2.93 -4.40
C VAL A 46 -40.42 -3.88 -3.79
N LEU A 47 -40.96 -4.81 -2.99
CA LEU A 47 -40.46 -6.14 -2.72
C LEU A 47 -40.28 -6.92 -4.04
N ILE A 48 -39.05 -7.24 -4.45
CA ILE A 48 -38.79 -8.44 -5.26
C ILE A 48 -37.71 -9.27 -4.56
N LYS A 49 -38.19 -10.25 -3.80
CA LYS A 49 -37.49 -11.51 -3.57
C LYS A 49 -37.29 -12.18 -4.93
N LYS A 50 -36.03 -12.48 -5.29
CA LYS A 50 -35.73 -13.53 -6.25
C LYS A 50 -34.52 -14.35 -5.79
N ASN A 51 -34.87 -15.35 -5.00
CA ASN A 51 -34.26 -16.65 -4.86
C ASN A 51 -33.97 -17.30 -6.23
N VAL A 52 -32.73 -17.78 -6.42
CA VAL A 52 -32.26 -18.79 -7.39
C VAL A 52 -30.80 -19.07 -6.99
N SER A 53 -30.58 -20.11 -6.18
CA SER A 53 -30.26 -21.50 -6.52
C SER A 53 -28.77 -21.74 -6.80
N VAL A 54 -28.24 -22.65 -5.99
CA VAL A 54 -26.92 -23.28 -6.00
C VAL A 54 -26.62 -23.92 -7.35
N GLU A 55 -25.41 -23.70 -7.87
CA GLU A 55 -24.74 -24.70 -8.72
C GLU A 55 -23.33 -24.95 -8.19
N GLU A 56 -23.17 -26.15 -7.65
CA GLU A 56 -21.95 -26.83 -7.28
C GLU A 56 -21.29 -27.32 -8.57
N ILE A 57 -20.08 -26.84 -8.86
CA ILE A 57 -19.31 -27.30 -10.01
C ILE A 57 -18.61 -28.61 -9.61
N ASP A 58 -19.31 -29.71 -9.81
CA ASP A 58 -18.79 -31.08 -9.68
C ASP A 58 -17.88 -31.38 -10.87
N ASN A 59 -16.55 -31.37 -10.64
CA ASN A 59 -15.57 -31.77 -11.65
C ASN A 59 -15.48 -33.29 -11.73
N ARG A 60 -16.49 -33.89 -12.38
CA ARG A 60 -16.56 -35.33 -12.66
C ARG A 60 -16.15 -35.60 -14.10
N CYS A 61 -14.87 -35.97 -14.31
CA CYS A 61 -14.39 -36.41 -15.62
C CYS A 61 -14.63 -37.92 -15.80
N ALA A 62 -15.65 -38.28 -16.58
CA ALA A 62 -15.91 -39.65 -17.00
C ALA A 62 -15.58 -39.83 -18.50
N LYS A 63 -14.50 -40.58 -18.74
CA LYS A 63 -14.41 -41.76 -19.61
C LYS A 63 -14.92 -41.68 -21.07
N GLY A 64 -13.97 -41.82 -22.00
CA GLY A 64 -14.09 -42.63 -23.23
C GLY A 64 -12.71 -43.27 -23.45
N GLY A 65 -12.50 -44.58 -23.55
CA GLY A 65 -13.17 -45.66 -24.28
C GLY A 65 -12.05 -46.32 -25.11
N ARG A 66 -11.71 -47.61 -24.97
CA ARG A 66 -12.25 -48.75 -25.76
C ARG A 66 -11.36 -49.99 -25.44
N THR A 67 -11.88 -51.08 -24.85
CA THR A 67 -12.16 -52.43 -25.45
C THR A 67 -11.02 -52.99 -26.32
N THR A 68 -10.49 -54.22 -26.20
CA THR A 68 -11.12 -55.55 -26.05
C THR A 68 -10.14 -56.66 -25.57
N ASN A 69 -10.73 -57.65 -24.91
CA ASN A 69 -10.37 -59.04 -24.56
C ASN A 69 -9.31 -59.81 -25.39
N GLY A 70 -8.64 -60.75 -24.72
CA GLY A 70 -7.92 -61.89 -25.31
C GLY A 70 -7.09 -62.67 -24.29
N GLU A 71 -7.70 -63.70 -23.69
CA GLU A 71 -7.07 -64.68 -22.80
C GLU A 71 -6.37 -65.82 -23.59
N VAL A 72 -5.69 -66.71 -22.84
CA VAL A 72 -5.09 -68.01 -23.18
C VAL A 72 -3.65 -67.87 -23.74
N ASN A 73 -2.57 -68.57 -23.33
CA ASN A 73 -2.39 -69.91 -22.75
C ASN A 73 -1.13 -70.01 -21.84
N SER A 74 -1.19 -70.97 -20.93
CA SER A 74 -0.14 -71.65 -20.14
C SER A 74 1.11 -72.09 -20.92
N CYS A 75 2.32 -72.05 -20.32
CA CYS A 75 2.98 -73.24 -19.76
C CYS A 75 4.39 -72.98 -19.18
N VAL A 76 4.69 -73.80 -18.18
CA VAL A 76 5.94 -74.00 -17.43
C VAL A 76 7.20 -74.26 -18.29
N SER A 77 8.36 -73.75 -17.85
CA SER A 77 9.52 -74.55 -17.38
C SER A 77 10.86 -73.81 -17.54
N SER A 78 11.68 -73.98 -16.51
CA SER A 78 13.09 -73.62 -16.37
C SER A 78 13.97 -74.01 -17.55
N THR A 79 14.95 -73.18 -17.95
CA THR A 79 16.39 -73.52 -17.92
C THR A 79 17.27 -72.38 -18.43
N SER A 80 18.49 -72.39 -17.92
CA SER A 80 19.52 -71.37 -17.93
C SER A 80 20.22 -71.14 -19.27
N SER A 81 20.79 -69.93 -19.38
CA SER A 81 22.12 -69.61 -19.93
C SER A 81 22.20 -68.84 -21.25
N SER A 82 23.10 -67.85 -21.20
CA SER A 82 23.94 -67.33 -22.28
C SER A 82 23.41 -66.15 -23.12
N ARG A 83 23.78 -64.95 -22.63
CA ARG A 83 24.64 -63.96 -23.35
C ARG A 83 24.19 -63.54 -24.75
N VAL A 84 23.74 -62.29 -24.86
CA VAL A 84 24.38 -61.22 -25.65
C VAL A 84 23.85 -59.85 -25.23
N GLU A 85 24.76 -58.94 -24.90
CA GLU A 85 24.53 -57.52 -24.65
C GLU A 85 24.28 -56.79 -25.98
N HIS A 86 23.24 -55.95 -26.08
CA HIS A 86 23.33 -54.57 -26.57
C HIS A 86 21.96 -53.86 -26.58
N THR A 87 22.01 -52.55 -26.31
CA THR A 87 20.93 -51.53 -26.42
C THR A 87 19.88 -51.45 -25.30
N GLN A 88 20.30 -51.17 -24.07
CA GLN A 88 19.39 -50.62 -23.05
C GLN A 88 20.03 -49.50 -22.22
N THR A 89 20.70 -48.56 -22.90
CA THR A 89 21.32 -47.39 -22.23
C THR A 89 20.79 -46.06 -22.75
N TYR A 90 20.11 -46.03 -23.92
CA TYR A 90 19.64 -44.79 -24.54
C TYR A 90 18.27 -44.29 -24.03
N HIS A 91 17.45 -45.17 -23.43
CA HIS A 91 16.11 -44.79 -22.98
C HIS A 91 16.06 -44.05 -21.63
N ILE A 92 17.08 -44.22 -20.77
CA ILE A 92 17.13 -43.56 -19.45
C ILE A 92 17.67 -42.13 -19.63
N ALA A 93 18.72 -41.96 -20.42
CA ALA A 93 19.31 -40.65 -20.72
C ALA A 93 18.32 -39.73 -21.46
N GLY A 94 17.67 -40.20 -22.52
CA GLY A 94 16.68 -39.40 -23.26
C GLY A 94 15.42 -39.05 -22.45
N ARG A 95 14.96 -39.93 -21.54
CA ARG A 95 13.86 -39.59 -20.62
C ARG A 95 14.29 -38.60 -19.53
N GLN A 96 15.52 -38.66 -19.06
CA GLN A 96 16.05 -37.69 -18.10
C GLN A 96 16.25 -36.32 -18.76
N GLU A 97 16.75 -36.29 -19.99
CA GLU A 97 16.92 -35.08 -20.79
C GLU A 97 15.57 -34.44 -21.17
N LEU A 98 14.58 -35.23 -21.59
CA LEU A 98 13.22 -34.72 -21.84
C LEU A 98 12.56 -34.20 -20.55
N LYS A 99 12.77 -34.85 -19.40
CA LYS A 99 12.27 -34.34 -18.10
C LYS A 99 12.96 -33.05 -17.70
N ALA A 100 14.27 -32.93 -17.91
CA ALA A 100 15.02 -31.71 -17.65
C ALA A 100 14.55 -30.57 -18.57
N SER A 101 14.32 -30.85 -19.85
CA SER A 101 13.79 -29.88 -20.82
C SER A 101 12.37 -29.43 -20.49
N VAL A 102 11.48 -30.33 -20.08
CA VAL A 102 10.11 -29.97 -19.64
C VAL A 102 10.15 -29.16 -18.35
N GLN A 103 11.03 -29.51 -17.40
CA GLN A 103 11.21 -28.75 -16.16
C GLN A 103 11.73 -27.33 -16.45
N GLU A 104 12.70 -27.18 -17.34
CA GLU A 104 13.23 -25.88 -17.76
C GLU A 104 12.15 -25.03 -18.45
N LEU A 105 11.39 -25.63 -19.37
CA LEU A 105 10.29 -24.95 -20.04
C LEU A 105 9.20 -24.53 -19.06
N ALA A 106 8.85 -25.39 -18.10
CA ALA A 106 7.89 -25.09 -17.04
C ALA A 106 8.40 -23.98 -16.12
N SER A 107 9.67 -24.01 -15.71
CA SER A 107 10.31 -22.93 -14.95
C SER A 107 10.27 -21.60 -15.72
N ARG A 108 10.60 -21.61 -17.00
CA ARG A 108 10.53 -20.41 -17.85
C ARG A 108 9.10 -19.90 -18.00
N ALA A 109 8.13 -20.79 -18.23
CA ALA A 109 6.72 -20.43 -18.30
C ALA A 109 6.22 -19.84 -16.98
N ALA A 110 6.60 -20.41 -15.84
CA ALA A 110 6.28 -19.89 -14.52
C ALA A 110 6.91 -18.50 -14.29
N SER A 111 8.19 -18.32 -14.64
CA SER A 111 8.84 -17.01 -14.57
C SER A 111 8.19 -15.96 -15.47
N CYS A 112 7.80 -16.33 -16.70
CA CYS A 112 7.07 -15.46 -17.60
C CYS A 112 5.69 -15.08 -17.03
N ALA A 113 4.93 -16.06 -16.52
CA ALA A 113 3.63 -15.82 -15.92
C ALA A 113 3.73 -14.92 -14.66
N MET A 114 4.75 -15.10 -13.82
CA MET A 114 5.02 -14.23 -12.68
C MET A 114 5.39 -12.80 -13.13
N ALA A 115 6.23 -12.67 -14.17
CA ALA A 115 6.59 -11.38 -14.73
C ALA A 115 5.38 -10.66 -15.37
N GLU A 116 4.47 -11.39 -16.00
CA GLU A 116 3.22 -10.88 -16.58
C GLU A 116 2.20 -10.50 -15.51
N ALA A 117 2.02 -11.34 -14.49
CA ALA A 117 1.15 -11.03 -13.35
C ALA A 117 1.65 -9.78 -12.62
N ALA A 118 2.96 -9.67 -12.37
CA ALA A 118 3.58 -8.46 -11.86
C ALA A 118 3.29 -7.27 -12.79
N ARG A 119 3.22 -7.48 -14.11
CA ARG A 119 2.90 -6.44 -15.10
C ARG A 119 1.47 -5.92 -15.09
N SER A 120 0.56 -6.65 -14.50
CA SER A 120 -0.88 -6.38 -14.56
C SER A 120 -1.45 -5.56 -13.40
N ILE A 121 -0.62 -5.01 -12.50
CA ILE A 121 -1.10 -4.18 -11.40
C ILE A 121 -1.83 -2.95 -11.97
N LYS A 122 -3.13 -2.87 -11.68
CA LYS A 122 -4.00 -1.77 -12.12
C LYS A 122 -3.93 -0.62 -11.10
N PRO A 123 -4.08 0.64 -11.55
CA PRO A 123 -4.24 1.76 -10.64
C PRO A 123 -5.47 1.55 -9.76
N PRO A 124 -5.33 1.52 -8.42
CA PRO A 124 -6.45 1.37 -7.51
C PRO A 124 -7.34 2.61 -7.56
N LYS A 125 -8.65 2.39 -7.56
CA LYS A 125 -9.65 3.48 -7.61
C LYS A 125 -10.25 3.80 -6.25
N SER A 126 -9.98 2.97 -5.25
CA SER A 126 -10.53 3.08 -3.91
C SER A 126 -9.52 2.69 -2.84
N ALA A 127 -9.76 3.15 -1.61
CA ALA A 127 -9.09 2.71 -0.40
C ALA A 127 -8.95 1.18 -0.33
N TYR A 128 -10.07 0.49 -0.54
CA TYR A 128 -10.16 -0.96 -0.42
C TYR A 128 -9.23 -1.68 -1.41
N GLU A 129 -9.26 -1.28 -2.69
CA GLU A 129 -8.37 -1.86 -3.72
C GLU A 129 -6.90 -1.61 -3.41
N PHE A 130 -6.57 -0.40 -2.95
CA PHE A 130 -5.21 -0.05 -2.56
C PHE A 130 -4.75 -0.90 -1.38
N GLU A 131 -5.52 -0.95 -0.29
CA GLU A 131 -5.18 -1.73 0.91
C GLU A 131 -5.04 -3.22 0.62
N LEU A 132 -5.97 -3.79 -0.15
CA LEU A 132 -5.95 -5.20 -0.52
C LEU A 132 -4.66 -5.56 -1.28
N SER A 133 -4.31 -4.74 -2.27
CA SER A 133 -3.07 -4.91 -3.04
C SER A 133 -1.84 -4.66 -2.18
N TRP A 134 -1.82 -3.58 -1.39
CA TRP A 134 -0.71 -3.19 -0.53
C TRP A 134 -0.35 -4.28 0.48
N ARG A 135 -1.37 -4.89 1.11
CA ARG A 135 -1.21 -6.02 2.03
C ARG A 135 -0.82 -7.30 1.31
N GLY A 136 -1.37 -7.56 0.12
CA GLY A 136 -0.97 -8.70 -0.71
C GLY A 136 0.50 -8.64 -1.15
N PHE A 137 1.12 -7.46 -1.12
CA PHE A 137 2.52 -7.23 -1.47
C PHE A 137 3.41 -6.94 -0.25
N SER A 138 2.97 -7.20 0.99
CA SER A 138 3.72 -6.81 2.20
C SER A 138 5.15 -7.36 2.27
N ASP A 139 5.39 -8.52 1.67
CA ASP A 139 6.68 -9.20 1.70
C ASP A 139 7.56 -8.85 0.49
N ASP A 140 7.04 -8.04 -0.44
CA ASP A 140 7.73 -7.64 -1.68
C ASP A 140 7.63 -6.12 -1.89
N CYS A 141 8.69 -5.43 -1.46
CA CYS A 141 8.80 -3.99 -1.59
C CYS A 141 8.82 -3.53 -3.07
N ALA A 142 9.29 -4.35 -4.01
CA ALA A 142 9.29 -4.00 -5.42
C ALA A 142 7.87 -4.00 -6.00
N LEU A 143 7.01 -4.93 -5.58
CA LEU A 143 5.59 -4.91 -5.94
C LEU A 143 4.84 -3.75 -5.29
N GLN A 144 5.14 -3.40 -4.04
CA GLN A 144 4.60 -2.18 -3.42
C GLN A 144 5.04 -0.91 -4.14
N ALA A 145 6.32 -0.81 -4.51
CA ALA A 145 6.85 0.33 -5.27
C ALA A 145 6.18 0.42 -6.63
N ARG A 146 5.92 -0.71 -7.27
CA ARG A 146 5.17 -0.77 -8.52
C ARG A 146 3.72 -0.32 -8.35
N LEU A 147 3.04 -0.77 -7.29
CA LEU A 147 1.69 -0.33 -6.97
C LEU A 147 1.63 1.19 -6.77
N LEU A 148 2.61 1.78 -6.07
CA LEU A 148 2.77 3.22 -6.02
C LEU A 148 2.96 3.77 -7.44
N LYS A 149 3.97 3.35 -8.19
CA LYS A 149 4.27 3.88 -9.55
C LYS A 149 3.08 3.84 -10.53
N VAL A 150 2.11 2.92 -10.39
CA VAL A 150 0.87 2.93 -11.20
C VAL A 150 -0.27 3.79 -10.62
N THR A 151 -0.17 4.20 -9.36
CA THR A 151 -1.13 5.06 -8.65
C THR A 151 -0.67 6.52 -8.71
N SER A 152 -1.42 7.43 -9.32
CA SER A 152 -1.00 8.85 -9.34
C SER A 152 -0.81 9.42 -7.91
N PRO A 153 0.30 10.13 -7.60
CA PRO A 153 0.50 10.75 -6.29
C PRO A 153 -0.66 11.67 -5.89
N SER A 154 -1.20 12.43 -6.85
CA SER A 154 -2.35 13.33 -6.65
C SER A 154 -3.66 12.62 -6.27
N ALA A 155 -3.79 11.32 -6.57
CA ALA A 155 -4.96 10.52 -6.21
C ALA A 155 -4.88 9.96 -4.78
N LEU A 156 -3.68 9.83 -4.20
CA LEU A 156 -3.47 9.27 -2.86
C LEU A 156 -4.28 9.98 -1.76
N PRO A 157 -4.38 11.32 -1.70
CA PRO A 157 -5.20 12.00 -0.69
C PRO A 157 -6.64 11.54 -0.65
N GLN A 158 -7.22 11.21 -1.82
CA GLN A 158 -8.60 10.74 -1.93
C GLN A 158 -8.70 9.23 -1.67
N ILE A 159 -7.81 8.43 -2.25
CA ILE A 159 -7.78 6.98 -2.08
C ILE A 159 -7.56 6.62 -0.61
N LEU A 160 -6.64 7.31 0.08
CA LEU A 160 -6.21 6.97 1.44
C LEU A 160 -6.95 7.75 2.54
N LYS A 161 -7.94 8.58 2.19
CA LYS A 161 -8.63 9.53 3.10
C LYS A 161 -9.06 8.93 4.44
N ASN A 162 -9.58 7.71 4.44
CA ASN A 162 -10.04 7.00 5.65
C ASN A 162 -9.27 5.69 5.92
N ALA A 163 -8.39 5.31 5.00
CA ALA A 163 -7.67 4.04 4.98
C ALA A 163 -6.25 4.15 5.57
N LEU A 164 -5.67 5.34 5.56
CA LEU A 164 -4.31 5.52 6.02
C LEU A 164 -4.22 5.31 7.53
N SER A 165 -3.36 4.38 7.93
CA SER A 165 -2.97 4.12 9.31
C SER A 165 -1.50 4.47 9.52
N ALA A 166 -1.08 4.67 10.78
CA ALA A 166 0.29 5.05 11.09
C ALA A 166 1.34 4.01 10.65
N PRO A 167 1.14 2.68 10.84
CA PRO A 167 2.04 1.66 10.31
C PRO A 167 2.09 1.69 8.78
N MET A 168 0.93 1.79 8.11
CA MET A 168 0.86 1.84 6.66
C MET A 168 1.56 3.08 6.08
N LEU A 169 1.43 4.24 6.74
CA LEU A 169 2.16 5.46 6.37
C LEU A 169 3.68 5.22 6.44
N MET A 170 4.17 4.59 7.50
CA MET A 170 5.59 4.25 7.63
C MET A 170 6.06 3.30 6.53
N ASP A 171 5.25 2.28 6.21
CA ASP A 171 5.57 1.33 5.13
C ASP A 171 5.61 2.02 3.76
N ILE A 172 4.66 2.92 3.48
CA ILE A 172 4.65 3.70 2.24
C ILE A 172 5.91 4.58 2.15
N ILE A 173 6.31 5.26 3.23
CA ILE A 173 7.51 6.12 3.21
C ILE A 173 8.78 5.27 2.99
N LYS A 174 8.89 4.12 3.66
CA LYS A 174 9.99 3.17 3.45
C LYS A 174 10.02 2.67 2.00
N CYS A 175 8.86 2.42 1.41
CA CYS A 175 8.75 2.03 0.02
C CYS A 175 9.16 3.17 -0.94
N ILE A 176 8.77 4.42 -0.66
CA ILE A 176 9.22 5.59 -1.45
C ILE A 176 10.74 5.72 -1.43
N ALA A 177 11.35 5.46 -0.27
CA ALA A 177 12.80 5.53 -0.11
C ALA A 177 13.56 4.54 -1.02
N THR A 178 12.96 3.39 -1.38
CA THR A 178 13.66 2.39 -2.21
C THR A 178 13.85 2.81 -3.66
N PHE A 179 12.96 3.66 -4.19
CA PHE A 179 13.06 4.18 -5.55
C PHE A 179 13.40 5.68 -5.60
N PHE A 180 13.70 6.31 -4.46
CA PHE A 180 13.92 7.75 -4.37
C PHE A 180 15.04 8.24 -5.30
N VAL A 181 16.16 7.50 -5.36
CA VAL A 181 17.29 7.84 -6.23
C VAL A 181 16.97 7.60 -7.71
N GLU A 182 16.13 6.61 -8.02
CA GLU A 182 15.76 6.27 -9.39
C GLU A 182 14.79 7.28 -10.00
N ASP A 183 13.81 7.74 -9.21
CA ASP A 183 12.72 8.61 -9.66
C ASP A 183 12.39 9.66 -8.60
N MET A 184 13.30 10.62 -8.47
CA MET A 184 13.27 11.63 -7.42
C MET A 184 12.09 12.59 -7.59
N ASP A 185 11.75 12.97 -8.83
CA ASP A 185 10.57 13.79 -9.16
C ASP A 185 9.29 13.13 -8.61
N LEU A 186 9.07 11.86 -8.93
CA LEU A 186 7.90 11.11 -8.49
C LEU A 186 7.89 10.88 -6.97
N ALA A 187 9.03 10.55 -6.39
CA ALA A 187 9.15 10.31 -4.95
C ALA A 187 8.84 11.58 -4.14
N ILE A 188 9.33 12.74 -4.57
CA ILE A 188 8.99 14.04 -3.98
C ILE A 188 7.50 14.33 -4.12
N GLU A 189 6.91 14.03 -5.28
CA GLU A 189 5.47 14.21 -5.50
C GLU A 189 4.63 13.35 -4.52
N TYR A 190 5.05 12.12 -4.24
CA TYR A 190 4.41 11.28 -3.22
C TYR A 190 4.52 11.88 -1.83
N LEU A 191 5.72 12.30 -1.41
CA LEU A 191 5.91 12.92 -0.09
C LEU A 191 5.04 14.17 0.05
N ILE A 192 4.95 15.02 -0.98
CA ILE A 192 4.07 16.18 -0.96
C ILE A 192 2.60 15.75 -0.81
N ASN A 193 2.13 14.81 -1.61
CA ASN A 193 0.71 14.43 -1.59
C ASN A 193 0.31 13.64 -0.35
N LEU A 194 1.21 12.86 0.25
CA LEU A 194 0.94 12.21 1.54
C LEU A 194 0.61 13.23 2.63
N THR A 195 1.27 14.40 2.65
CA THR A 195 0.94 15.47 3.61
C THR A 195 -0.47 16.05 3.43
N LYS A 196 -1.11 15.83 2.28
CA LYS A 196 -2.47 16.29 1.98
C LYS A 196 -3.55 15.28 2.38
N VAL A 197 -3.18 14.05 2.76
CA VAL A 197 -4.14 13.03 3.19
C VAL A 197 -4.83 13.52 4.46
N PRO A 198 -6.18 13.53 4.53
CA PRO A 198 -6.89 13.85 5.76
C PRO A 198 -6.40 12.95 6.91
N ARG A 199 -6.16 13.55 8.08
CA ARG A 199 -5.55 12.92 9.26
C ARG A 199 -4.05 12.68 9.21
N PHE A 200 -3.31 13.09 8.17
CA PHE A 200 -1.84 12.94 8.11
C PHE A 200 -1.15 13.42 9.41
N ASN A 201 -1.47 14.63 9.87
CA ASN A 201 -0.89 15.17 11.12
C ASN A 201 -1.20 14.29 12.33
N MET A 202 -2.43 13.77 12.44
CA MET A 202 -2.81 12.84 13.50
C MET A 202 -1.98 11.56 13.43
N LEU A 203 -1.76 11.01 12.22
CA LEU A 203 -0.95 9.80 12.05
C LEU A 203 0.50 10.00 12.43
N ILE A 204 1.10 11.13 12.03
CA ILE A 204 2.45 11.51 12.46
C ILE A 204 2.52 11.64 13.99
N MET A 205 1.50 12.20 14.64
CA MET A 205 1.42 12.26 16.11
C MET A 205 1.27 10.88 16.76
N CYS A 206 0.61 9.92 16.10
CA CYS A 206 0.43 8.56 16.59
C CYS A 206 1.66 7.64 16.41
N LEU A 207 2.74 8.10 15.75
CA LEU A 207 3.96 7.31 15.61
C LEU A 207 4.63 7.08 16.97
N SER A 208 5.05 5.84 17.20
CA SER A 208 5.84 5.47 18.38
C SER A 208 7.22 6.13 18.34
N SER A 209 7.91 6.19 19.49
CA SER A 209 9.29 6.70 19.57
C SER A 209 10.23 5.95 18.62
N MET A 210 10.07 4.63 18.51
CA MET A 210 10.82 3.78 17.58
C MET A 210 10.54 4.15 16.12
N GLN A 211 9.26 4.28 15.73
CA GLN A 211 8.89 4.67 14.37
C GLN A 211 9.38 6.07 14.00
N ARG A 212 9.39 7.01 14.95
CA ARG A 212 9.95 8.36 14.74
C ARG A 212 11.45 8.32 14.53
N ALA A 213 12.18 7.52 15.32
CA ALA A 213 13.62 7.34 15.15
C ALA A 213 13.94 6.71 13.79
N ASP A 214 13.19 5.68 13.38
CA ASP A 214 13.32 5.07 12.06
C ASP A 214 13.04 6.07 10.94
N LEU A 215 11.98 6.88 11.06
CA LEU A 215 11.65 7.92 10.09
C LEU A 215 12.74 8.98 10.00
N ALA A 216 13.29 9.42 11.13
CA ALA A 216 14.37 10.40 11.17
C ALA A 216 15.63 9.87 10.50
N LYS A 217 16.03 8.64 10.83
CA LYS A 217 17.16 7.96 10.19
C LYS A 217 16.95 7.83 8.69
N LEU A 218 15.78 7.35 8.25
CA LEU A 218 15.45 7.21 6.84
C LEU A 218 15.51 8.57 6.10
N TRP A 219 15.06 9.63 6.76
CA TRP A 219 15.10 10.98 6.20
C TRP A 219 16.53 11.46 5.96
N ASP A 220 17.40 11.28 6.95
CA ASP A 220 18.80 11.69 6.87
C ASP A 220 19.60 10.83 5.86
N ASP A 221 19.39 9.51 5.88
CA ASP A 221 20.15 8.56 5.06
C ASP A 221 19.75 8.61 3.57
N VAL A 222 18.47 8.81 3.26
CA VAL A 222 17.95 8.69 1.88
C VAL A 222 17.57 10.05 1.30
N PHE A 223 16.73 10.81 1.99
CA PHE A 223 16.15 12.03 1.42
C PHE A 223 17.11 13.23 1.49
N CYS A 224 17.90 13.34 2.56
CA CYS A 224 18.92 14.38 2.72
C CYS A 224 20.33 13.93 2.32
N SER A 225 20.47 12.85 1.54
CA SER A 225 21.77 12.37 1.08
C SER A 225 22.45 13.37 0.12
N GLU A 226 23.78 13.28 -0.01
CA GLU A 226 24.55 14.13 -0.95
C GLU A 226 24.14 13.94 -2.41
N ALA A 227 23.54 12.79 -2.74
CA ALA A 227 23.00 12.49 -4.06
C ALA A 227 21.69 13.23 -4.38
N THR A 228 21.04 13.86 -3.39
CA THR A 228 19.81 14.60 -3.58
C THR A 228 20.07 15.87 -4.40
N ALA A 229 19.36 16.01 -5.51
CA ALA A 229 19.51 17.17 -6.38
C ALA A 229 19.13 18.46 -5.64
N ILE A 230 19.95 19.51 -5.81
CA ILE A 230 19.78 20.82 -5.13
C ILE A 230 18.36 21.37 -5.31
N LYS A 231 17.73 21.15 -6.47
CA LYS A 231 16.35 21.59 -6.76
C LYS A 231 15.30 21.05 -5.78
N TYR A 232 15.56 19.93 -5.11
CA TYR A 232 14.66 19.32 -4.15
C TYR A 232 15.00 19.61 -2.69
N ALA A 233 16.19 20.16 -2.41
CA ALA A 233 16.63 20.43 -1.04
C ALA A 233 15.65 21.34 -0.30
N GLU A 234 15.24 22.46 -0.91
CA GLU A 234 14.27 23.39 -0.32
C GLU A 234 12.90 22.74 -0.06
N ILE A 235 12.45 21.89 -0.99
CA ILE A 235 11.18 21.17 -0.85
C ILE A 235 11.27 20.20 0.32
N LEU A 236 12.34 19.41 0.40
CA LEU A 236 12.56 18.47 1.48
C LEU A 236 12.72 19.17 2.83
N ASP A 237 13.42 20.30 2.89
CA ASP A 237 13.54 21.11 4.11
C ASP A 237 12.17 21.60 4.59
N SER A 238 11.27 21.96 3.66
CA SER A 238 9.90 22.34 3.99
C SER A 238 9.00 21.17 4.42
N LEU A 239 9.30 19.95 3.96
CA LEU A 239 8.55 18.74 4.29
C LEU A 239 9.02 18.11 5.60
N ARG A 240 10.31 18.19 5.91
CA ARG A 240 10.92 17.61 7.12
C ARG A 240 10.14 17.92 8.41
N PRO A 241 9.78 19.18 8.73
CA PRO A 241 9.03 19.47 9.96
C PRO A 241 7.60 18.91 9.96
N LYS A 242 7.02 18.56 8.80
CA LYS A 242 5.68 17.93 8.72
C LYS A 242 5.75 16.44 9.07
N TYR A 243 6.81 15.76 8.66
CA TYR A 243 7.04 14.34 8.94
C TYR A 243 7.68 14.10 10.31
N LEU A 244 8.53 15.03 10.74
CA LEU A 244 9.29 14.97 11.99
C LEU A 244 8.99 16.22 12.84
N PRO A 245 7.78 16.34 13.40
CA PRO A 245 7.47 17.43 14.32
C PRO A 245 8.31 17.28 15.59
N LYS A 246 8.68 18.44 16.16
CA LYS A 246 9.46 18.55 17.41
C LYS A 246 8.65 18.09 18.62
#